data_AF-A0A661DR67-F1
#
_entry.id   AF-A0A661DR67-F1
#
_cell.length_a   1.000
_cell.length_b   1.000
_cell.length_c   1.000
_cell.angle_alpha   90.00
_cell.angle_beta   90.00
_cell.angle_gamma   90.00
#
_symmetry.space_group_name_H-M   'P 1'
#
loop_
_entity.id
_entity.type
_entity.pdbx_description
1 polymer ?
#
loop_
_entity_poly.entity_id
_entity_poly.type
_entity_poly.pdbx_seq_one_letter_code
_entity_poly.pdbx_strand_id
1 'polypeptide(L)'
;MSAIYNFSAGPAVLPRAVLEQARDELLDWHGTGMSVMEMSHRSKEYLSIAGQAEADLRELLAIPDNYRVLFLQGGATSQFAMVPMNLLREKRQADYVNTGAWSKKAIAEARRYC
;
A
#
# COMPACT_ATOMS: atom_id res chain seq x y z
N MET A 1 33.53 -2.47 -5.34
CA MET A 1 32.48 -3.46 -5.05
C MET A 1 31.63 -3.65 -6.30
N SER A 2 31.33 -4.88 -6.69
CA SER A 2 30.44 -5.16 -7.83
C SER A 2 28.99 -4.82 -7.48
N ALA A 3 28.23 -4.34 -8.46
CA ALA A 3 26.80 -4.12 -8.31
C ALA A 3 26.09 -5.48 -8.12
N ILE A 4 25.28 -5.61 -7.07
CA ILE A 4 24.41 -6.78 -6.86
C ILE A 4 23.11 -6.53 -7.62
N TYR A 5 22.78 -7.42 -8.56
CA TYR A 5 21.49 -7.40 -9.24
C TYR A 5 20.51 -8.29 -8.48
N ASN A 6 19.48 -7.67 -7.90
CA ASN A 6 18.43 -8.37 -7.17
C ASN A 6 17.20 -8.56 -8.06
N PHE A 7 16.89 -9.82 -8.39
CA PHE A 7 15.74 -10.23 -9.22
C PHE A 7 14.56 -10.79 -8.39
N SER A 8 14.48 -10.46 -7.11
CA SER A 8 13.38 -10.91 -6.24
C SER A 8 12.01 -10.46 -6.77
N ALA A 9 11.03 -11.37 -6.72
CA ALA A 9 9.65 -11.10 -7.12
C ALA A 9 8.82 -10.35 -6.05
N GLY A 10 9.32 -10.26 -4.81
CA GLY A 10 8.62 -9.64 -3.69
C GLY A 10 9.09 -10.16 -2.32
N PRO A 11 9.54 -9.30 -1.38
CA PRO A 11 9.81 -7.87 -1.55
C PRO A 11 10.84 -7.60 -2.67
N ALA A 12 10.67 -6.49 -3.39
CA ALA A 12 11.46 -6.14 -4.57
C ALA A 12 12.54 -5.09 -4.26
N VAL A 13 13.40 -4.80 -5.24
CA VAL A 13 14.44 -3.77 -5.12
C VAL A 13 13.82 -2.37 -5.02
N LEU A 14 14.36 -1.54 -4.14
CA LEU A 14 14.03 -0.11 -4.06
C LEU A 14 15.08 0.73 -4.80
N PRO A 15 14.70 1.90 -5.37
CA PRO A 15 15.66 2.85 -5.90
C PRO A 15 16.67 3.27 -4.83
N ARG A 16 17.96 3.32 -5.19
CA ARG A 16 19.05 3.68 -4.27
C ARG A 16 18.81 5.02 -3.57
N ALA A 17 18.34 6.02 -4.31
CA ALA A 17 18.07 7.36 -3.77
C ALA A 17 17.04 7.34 -2.62
N VAL A 18 16.02 6.48 -2.69
CA VAL A 18 15.01 6.34 -1.63
C VAL A 18 15.65 5.78 -0.35
N LEU A 19 16.53 4.77 -0.49
CA LEU A 19 17.23 4.17 0.64
C LEU A 19 18.22 5.16 1.28
N GLU A 20 18.91 5.96 0.46
CA GLU A 20 19.85 6.97 0.93
C GLU A 20 19.13 8.09 1.68
N GLN A 21 18.00 8.60 1.16
CA GLN A 21 17.21 9.60 1.86
C GLN A 21 16.65 9.06 3.19
N ALA A 22 16.06 7.85 3.18
CA ALA A 22 15.53 7.24 4.41
C ALA A 22 16.63 6.99 5.46
N ARG A 23 17.86 6.66 5.04
CA ARG A 23 19.02 6.55 5.93
C ARG A 23 19.38 7.91 6.53
N ASP A 24 19.47 8.94 5.70
CA ASP A 24 19.96 10.26 6.09
C ASP A 24 18.98 10.99 7.02
N GLU A 25 17.67 10.76 6.84
CA GLU A 25 16.61 11.35 7.68
C GLU A 25 16.17 10.46 8.84
N LEU A 26 16.77 9.28 9.01
CA LEU A 26 16.27 8.25 9.93
C LEU A 26 16.14 8.74 11.38
N LEU A 27 17.09 9.56 11.83
CA LEU A 27 17.18 10.06 13.20
C LEU A 27 16.63 11.48 13.36
N ASP A 28 16.42 12.19 12.26
CA ASP A 28 15.96 13.57 12.26
C ASP A 28 15.22 13.86 10.95
N TRP A 29 13.93 13.52 10.93
CA TRP A 29 13.10 13.80 9.76
C TRP A 29 12.91 15.31 9.64
N HIS A 30 13.42 15.89 8.55
CA HIS A 30 13.25 17.30 8.20
C HIS A 30 13.59 18.30 9.34
N GLY A 31 14.55 17.98 10.20
CA GLY A 31 14.96 18.86 11.30
C GLY A 31 14.02 18.89 12.51
N THR A 32 13.11 17.91 12.62
CA THR A 32 12.19 17.79 13.77
C THR A 32 12.87 17.31 15.06
N GLY A 33 14.10 16.81 14.98
CA GLY A 33 14.82 16.15 16.07
C GLY A 33 14.25 14.77 16.43
N MET A 34 13.40 14.19 15.56
CA MET A 34 12.76 12.89 15.79
C MET A 34 12.80 12.02 14.54
N SER A 35 12.84 10.70 14.75
CA SER A 35 12.60 9.74 13.68
C SER A 35 11.13 9.77 13.23
N VAL A 36 10.87 9.54 11.94
CA VAL A 36 9.51 9.29 11.44
C VAL A 36 8.83 8.13 12.18
N MET A 37 9.60 7.17 12.69
CA MET A 37 9.09 6.02 13.46
C MET A 37 8.62 6.38 14.87
N GLU A 38 9.00 7.54 15.39
CA GLU A 38 8.61 8.03 16.72
C GLU A 38 7.45 9.02 16.67
N MET A 39 7.05 9.44 15.46
CA MET A 39 5.99 10.42 15.28
C MET A 39 4.62 9.86 15.67
N SER A 40 3.83 10.69 16.34
CA SER A 40 2.41 10.43 16.48
C SER A 40 1.72 10.52 15.13
N HIS A 41 0.93 9.52 14.77
CA HIS A 41 0.13 9.53 13.53
C HIS A 41 -0.89 10.69 13.42
N ARG A 42 -1.06 11.46 14.50
CA ARG A 42 -1.94 12.64 14.57
C ARG A 42 -1.17 13.96 14.59
N SER A 43 0.16 13.92 14.64
CA SER A 43 0.98 15.13 14.63
C SER A 43 0.91 15.79 13.26
N LYS A 44 1.22 17.09 13.19
CA LYS A 44 1.18 17.84 11.93
C LYS A 44 2.21 17.28 10.93
N GLU A 45 3.35 16.85 11.45
CA GLU A 45 4.46 16.25 10.73
C GLU A 45 3.99 14.95 10.04
N TYR A 46 3.42 13.99 10.78
CA TYR A 46 2.94 12.75 10.17
C TYR A 46 1.75 12.97 9.23
N LEU A 47 0.81 13.86 9.58
CA LEU A 47 -0.32 14.18 8.69
C LEU A 47 0.15 14.80 7.37
N SER A 48 1.26 15.55 7.37
CA SER A 48 1.87 16.05 6.14
C SER A 48 2.42 14.92 5.26
N ILE A 49 3.06 13.89 5.86
CA ILE A 49 3.55 12.71 5.16
C ILE A 49 2.36 11.95 4.52
N ALA A 50 1.32 11.67 5.29
CA ALA A 50 0.15 10.94 4.80
C ALA A 50 -0.59 11.70 3.69
N GLY A 51 -0.74 13.03 3.86
CA GLY A 51 -1.37 13.89 2.86
C GLY A 51 -0.57 13.96 1.56
N GLN A 52 0.76 14.13 1.65
CA GLN A 52 1.63 14.14 0.48
C GLN A 52 1.63 12.78 -0.23
N ALA A 53 1.68 11.67 0.51
CA ALA A 53 1.63 10.33 -0.08
C ALA A 53 0.31 10.06 -0.84
N GLU A 54 -0.83 10.54 -0.33
CA GLU A 54 -2.10 10.48 -1.09
C GLU A 54 -2.04 11.35 -2.34
N ALA A 55 -1.57 12.60 -2.21
CA ALA A 55 -1.49 13.55 -3.32
C ALA A 55 -0.59 13.03 -4.46
N ASP A 56 0.61 12.54 -4.12
CA ASP A 56 1.58 11.99 -5.07
C ASP A 56 0.99 10.78 -5.82
N LEU A 57 0.28 9.89 -5.12
CA LEU A 57 -0.36 8.73 -5.76
C LEU A 57 -1.50 9.16 -6.69
N ARG A 58 -2.28 10.17 -6.29
CA ARG A 58 -3.35 10.73 -7.13
C ARG A 58 -2.79 11.38 -8.38
N GLU A 59 -1.71 12.15 -8.27
CA GLU A 59 -1.02 12.76 -9.41
C GLU A 59 -0.46 11.69 -10.34
N LEU A 60 0.32 10.74 -9.80
CA LEU A 60 1.00 9.70 -10.57
C LEU A 60 0.03 8.84 -11.39
N LEU A 61 -1.13 8.50 -10.83
CA LEU A 61 -2.12 7.64 -11.47
C LEU A 61 -3.31 8.41 -12.05
N ALA A 62 -3.29 9.75 -12.01
CA ALA A 62 -4.39 10.63 -12.42
C ALA A 62 -5.75 10.22 -11.80
N ILE A 63 -5.78 9.98 -10.48
CA ILE A 63 -6.96 9.49 -9.77
C ILE A 63 -7.97 10.64 -9.59
N PRO A 64 -9.20 10.53 -10.10
CA PRO A 64 -10.20 11.58 -9.99
C PRO A 64 -10.80 11.70 -8.58
N ASP A 65 -11.42 12.85 -8.28
CA ASP A 65 -11.94 13.20 -6.95
C ASP A 65 -13.11 12.32 -6.48
N ASN A 66 -13.78 11.65 -7.42
CA ASN A 66 -14.85 10.69 -7.12
C ASN A 66 -14.34 9.31 -6.67
N TYR A 67 -13.02 9.12 -6.58
CA TYR A 67 -12.40 7.93 -5.97
C TYR A 67 -11.73 8.27 -4.63
N ARG A 68 -11.70 7.28 -3.74
CA ARG A 68 -11.01 7.35 -2.44
C ARG A 68 -9.73 6.53 -2.47
N VAL A 69 -8.66 7.08 -1.91
CA VAL A 69 -7.37 6.40 -1.72
C VAL A 69 -7.30 5.94 -0.26
N LEU A 70 -6.91 4.69 -0.03
CA LEU A 70 -6.80 4.11 1.31
C LEU A 70 -5.44 3.42 1.46
N PHE A 71 -4.69 3.79 2.50
CA PHE A 71 -3.47 3.08 2.92
C PHE A 71 -3.80 2.10 4.05
N LEU A 72 -3.79 0.80 3.75
CA LEU A 72 -4.28 -0.25 4.67
C LEU A 72 -3.21 -1.29 4.97
N GLN A 73 -3.28 -1.86 6.18
CA GLN A 73 -2.46 -3.00 6.59
C GLN A 73 -3.06 -4.33 6.09
N GLY A 74 -2.32 -5.43 6.25
CA GLY A 74 -2.77 -6.80 5.93
C GLY A 74 -2.45 -7.28 4.51
N GLY A 75 -1.89 -6.42 3.66
CA GLY A 75 -1.50 -6.75 2.30
C GLY A 75 -2.69 -7.16 1.40
N ALA A 76 -2.37 -7.63 0.18
CA ALA A 76 -3.39 -8.00 -0.79
C ALA A 76 -4.31 -9.14 -0.31
N THR A 77 -3.77 -10.10 0.45
CA THR A 77 -4.53 -11.25 0.94
C THR A 77 -5.68 -10.85 1.85
N SER A 78 -5.51 -9.87 2.75
CA SER A 78 -6.62 -9.37 3.57
C SER A 78 -7.71 -8.72 2.72
N GLN A 79 -7.34 -8.09 1.59
CA GLN A 79 -8.30 -7.46 0.70
C GLN A 79 -9.15 -8.47 -0.08
N PHE A 80 -8.68 -9.71 -0.29
CA PHE A 80 -9.51 -10.77 -0.89
C PHE A 80 -10.79 -11.05 -0.11
N ALA A 81 -10.76 -10.88 1.22
CA ALA A 81 -11.94 -10.95 2.09
C ALA A 81 -12.68 -9.61 2.19
N MET A 82 -11.94 -8.49 2.33
CA MET A 82 -12.57 -7.18 2.53
C MET A 82 -13.41 -6.72 1.33
N VAL A 83 -13.02 -7.05 0.10
CA VAL A 83 -13.76 -6.69 -1.11
C VAL A 83 -15.19 -7.27 -1.09
N PRO A 84 -15.42 -8.59 -0.97
CA PRO A 84 -16.78 -9.13 -0.91
C PRO A 84 -17.53 -8.68 0.36
N MET A 85 -16.88 -8.59 1.53
CA MET A 85 -17.55 -8.10 2.75
C MET A 85 -18.13 -6.69 2.63
N ASN A 86 -17.50 -5.80 1.84
CA ASN A 86 -17.95 -4.42 1.68
C ASN A 86 -18.83 -4.20 0.43
N LEU A 87 -18.57 -4.93 -0.66
CA LEU A 87 -19.19 -4.65 -1.96
C LEU A 87 -20.30 -5.64 -2.35
N LEU A 88 -20.33 -6.85 -1.79
CA LEU A 88 -21.33 -7.86 -2.16
C LEU A 88 -22.75 -7.46 -1.71
N ARG A 89 -22.86 -6.81 -0.54
CA ARG A 89 -24.15 -6.35 0.05
C ARG A 89 -25.13 -7.52 0.17
N GLU A 90 -26.36 -7.36 -0.33
CA GLU A 90 -27.42 -8.38 -0.29
C GLU A 90 -27.27 -9.47 -1.36
N LYS A 91 -26.27 -9.37 -2.24
CA LYS A 91 -26.04 -10.36 -3.28
C LYS A 91 -25.42 -11.63 -2.68
N ARG A 92 -25.55 -12.73 -3.42
CA ARG A 92 -24.98 -14.05 -3.06
C ARG A 92 -24.07 -14.61 -4.15
N GLN A 93 -23.71 -13.78 -5.13
CA GLN A 93 -22.90 -14.18 -6.27
C GLN A 93 -22.03 -13.00 -6.69
N ALA A 94 -20.80 -13.30 -7.09
CA ALA A 94 -19.85 -12.35 -7.64
C ALA A 94 -19.04 -13.03 -8.74
N ASP A 95 -18.84 -12.33 -9.85
CA ASP A 95 -18.05 -12.82 -10.97
C ASP A 95 -16.56 -12.57 -10.71
N TYR A 96 -15.74 -13.59 -11.01
CA TYR A 96 -14.29 -13.52 -10.91
C TYR A 96 -13.66 -14.03 -12.21
N VAL A 97 -12.71 -13.27 -12.75
CA VAL A 97 -11.90 -13.70 -13.89
C VAL A 97 -10.66 -14.43 -13.37
N ASN A 98 -10.54 -15.72 -13.67
CA ASN A 98 -9.43 -16.55 -13.19
C ASN A 98 -8.30 -16.64 -14.23
N THR A 99 -7.16 -16.02 -13.93
CA THR A 99 -5.99 -15.96 -14.83
C THR A 99 -4.70 -16.52 -14.23
N GLY A 100 -4.69 -16.92 -12.96
CA GLY A 100 -3.51 -17.51 -12.35
C GLY A 100 -3.60 -17.74 -10.83
N ALA A 101 -2.42 -17.82 -10.21
CA ALA A 101 -2.30 -18.18 -8.79
C ALA A 101 -3.00 -17.19 -7.85
N TRP A 102 -2.94 -15.89 -8.14
CA TRP A 102 -3.52 -14.86 -7.28
C TRP A 102 -5.04 -14.78 -7.38
N SER A 103 -5.61 -14.85 -8.60
CA SER A 103 -7.06 -14.93 -8.79
C SER A 103 -7.65 -16.18 -8.14
N LYS A 104 -6.94 -17.34 -8.22
CA LYS A 104 -7.36 -18.57 -7.52
C LYS A 104 -7.47 -18.39 -6.01
N LYS A 105 -6.51 -17.68 -5.39
CA LYS A 105 -6.55 -17.38 -3.94
C LYS A 105 -7.69 -16.42 -3.59
N ALA A 106 -7.88 -15.36 -4.38
CA ALA A 106 -8.98 -14.42 -4.19
C ALA A 106 -10.36 -15.11 -4.28
N ILE A 107 -10.55 -15.98 -5.28
CA ILE A 107 -11.78 -16.77 -5.46
C ILE A 107 -12.02 -17.71 -4.27
N ALA A 108 -10.97 -18.37 -3.78
CA ALA A 108 -11.07 -19.27 -2.63
C ALA A 108 -11.56 -18.53 -1.37
N GLU A 109 -11.04 -17.32 -1.13
CA GLU A 109 -11.48 -16.49 -0.01
C GLU A 109 -12.90 -15.96 -0.21
N ALA A 110 -13.23 -15.49 -1.42
CA ALA A 110 -14.54 -14.92 -1.74
C ALA A 110 -15.72 -15.90 -1.57
N ARG A 111 -15.49 -17.20 -1.79
CA ARG A 111 -16.48 -18.28 -1.59
C ARG A 111 -17.00 -18.41 -0.15
N ARG A 112 -16.33 -17.79 0.81
CA ARG A 112 -16.82 -17.74 2.20
C ARG A 112 -17.96 -16.74 2.38
N TYR A 113 -18.17 -15.86 1.41
CA TYR A 113 -19.12 -14.74 1.46
C TYR A 113 -20.18 -14.80 0.37
N CYS A 114 -19.82 -15.29 -0.83
CA CYS A 114 -20.71 -15.42 -1.98
C CYS A 114 -21.41 -16.78 -1.96
#